data_AF-A0AAE0X160-F1
#
_entry.id   AF-A0AAE0X160-F1
#
_cell.length_a   1.000
_cell.length_b   1.000
_cell.length_c   1.000
_cell.angle_alpha   90.00
_cell.angle_beta   90.00
_cell.angle_gamma   90.00
#
_symmetry.space_group_name_H-M   'P 1'
#
loop_
_entity.id
_entity.type
_entity.pdbx_description
1 polymer ?
#
loop_
_entity_poly.entity_id
_entity_poly.type
_entity_poly.pdbx_seq_one_letter_code
_entity_poly.pdbx_strand_id
1 'polypeptide(L)'
;MGWKRTETEPTPVYALAEKYMICGLKAVALRQFKAAATVSLDINDFLQATWEVYTSTIDDDRGLRDVVVETLYKNSQWLDKEEVRDVVKGLGALTYDLIIYLRQHGRF
;
A
#
# COMPACT_ATOMS: atom_id res chain seq x y z
N MET A 1 4.78 22.71 -6.38
CA MET A 1 3.47 22.93 -5.73
C MET A 1 3.26 21.76 -4.79
N GLY A 2 3.59 21.95 -3.51
CA GLY A 2 3.60 20.89 -2.51
C GLY A 2 2.21 20.70 -1.91
N TRP A 3 1.82 19.44 -1.74
CA TRP A 3 0.61 19.06 -1.02
C TRP A 3 0.64 19.68 0.38
N LYS A 4 -0.25 20.65 0.60
CA LYS A 4 -0.48 21.21 1.92
C LYS A 4 -1.20 20.15 2.76
N ARG A 5 -0.62 19.87 3.93
CA ARG A 5 -1.24 19.20 5.09
C ARG A 5 -2.65 19.75 5.35
N THR A 6 -3.69 19.20 4.73
CA THR A 6 -5.10 19.45 5.13
C THR A 6 -6.07 18.31 4.83
N GLU A 7 -5.67 17.21 4.21
CA GLU A 7 -6.52 16.02 4.08
C GLU A 7 -5.84 14.84 4.77
N THR A 8 -6.59 14.19 5.67
CA THR A 8 -6.11 13.07 6.49
C THR A 8 -5.70 11.91 5.59
N GLU A 9 -4.42 11.58 5.57
CA GLU A 9 -3.92 10.45 4.80
C GLU A 9 -4.60 9.14 5.24
N PRO A 10 -5.09 8.32 4.29
CA PRO A 10 -5.89 7.14 4.61
C PRO A 10 -5.10 6.08 5.40
N THR A 11 -3.77 6.06 5.28
CA THR A 11 -2.86 5.15 5.99
C THR A 11 -2.86 5.37 7.51
N PRO A 12 -2.54 6.58 8.05
CA PRO A 12 -2.69 6.88 9.47
C PRO A 12 -4.11 6.65 10.03
N VAL A 13 -5.15 7.01 9.28
CA VAL A 13 -6.55 6.85 9.72
C VAL A 13 -6.91 5.38 9.87
N TYR A 14 -6.43 4.52 8.95
CA TYR A 14 -6.65 3.08 9.02
C TYR A 14 -5.98 2.45 10.25
N ALA A 15 -4.71 2.79 10.52
CA ALA A 15 -3.98 2.29 11.68
C ALA A 15 -4.63 2.73 13.01
N LEU A 16 -5.12 3.97 13.08
CA LEU A 16 -5.88 4.47 14.23
C LEU A 16 -7.22 3.75 14.38
N ALA A 17 -7.95 3.55 13.28
CA ALA A 17 -9.22 2.84 13.31
C ALA A 17 -9.07 1.40 13.81
N GLU A 18 -7.99 0.71 13.44
CA GLU A 18 -7.67 -0.62 13.97
C GLU A 18 -7.37 -0.57 15.46
N LYS A 19 -6.47 0.34 15.88
CA LYS A 19 -6.09 0.52 17.29
C LYS A 19 -7.29 0.79 18.20
N TYR A 20 -8.28 1.54 17.72
CA TYR A 20 -9.49 1.88 18.48
C TYR A 20 -10.70 0.99 18.13
N MET A 21 -10.50 -0.07 17.33
CA MET A 21 -11.54 -1.02 16.89
C MET A 21 -12.77 -0.34 16.26
N ILE A 22 -12.57 0.78 15.55
CA ILE A 22 -13.62 1.50 14.84
C ILE A 22 -13.74 0.94 13.42
N CYS A 23 -14.41 -0.22 13.30
CA CYS A 23 -14.51 -0.97 12.04
C CYS A 23 -15.02 -0.12 10.87
N GLY A 24 -15.97 0.79 11.11
CA GLY A 24 -16.50 1.69 10.09
C GLY A 24 -15.45 2.65 9.51
N LEU A 25 -14.54 3.17 10.35
CA LEU A 25 -13.49 4.09 9.93
C LEU A 25 -12.40 3.35 9.14
N LYS A 26 -12.06 2.12 9.56
CA LYS A 26 -11.13 1.22 8.85
C LYS A 26 -11.61 0.94 7.43
N ALA A 27 -12.90 0.61 7.28
CA ALA A 27 -13.51 0.36 5.97
C ALA A 27 -13.51 1.59 5.05
N VAL A 28 -13.77 2.78 5.60
CA VAL A 28 -13.75 4.04 4.84
C VAL A 28 -12.33 4.39 4.40
N ALA A 29 -11.34 4.28 5.28
CA ALA A 29 -9.93 4.51 4.95
C ALA A 29 -9.44 3.56 3.86
N LEU A 30 -9.79 2.27 3.95
CA LEU A 30 -9.46 1.28 2.92
C LEU A 30 -10.09 1.62 1.56
N ARG A 31 -11.36 2.04 1.54
CA ARG A 31 -12.04 2.44 0.30
C ARG A 31 -11.36 3.65 -0.34
N GLN A 32 -10.97 4.65 0.45
CA GLN A 32 -10.24 5.82 -0.05
C GLN A 32 -8.88 5.44 -0.60
N PHE A 33 -8.14 4.57 0.10
CA PHE A 33 -6.85 4.06 -0.36
C PHE A 33 -6.97 3.33 -1.71
N LYS A 34 -7.97 2.43 -1.83
CA LYS A 34 -8.26 1.74 -3.10
C LYS A 34 -8.58 2.71 -4.23
N ALA A 35 -9.41 3.73 -3.96
CA ALA A 35 -9.75 4.74 -4.96
C ALA A 35 -8.50 5.52 -5.43
N ALA A 36 -7.65 5.95 -4.49
CA ALA A 36 -6.39 6.62 -4.81
C ALA A 36 -5.47 5.74 -5.65
N ALA A 37 -5.31 4.46 -5.28
CA ALA A 37 -4.48 3.50 -6.01
C ALA A 37 -4.94 3.27 -7.47
N THR A 38 -6.22 3.51 -7.78
CA THR A 38 -6.78 3.36 -9.14
C THR A 38 -6.70 4.60 -10.02
N VAL A 39 -6.58 5.80 -9.44
CA VAL A 39 -6.65 7.08 -10.17
C VAL A 39 -5.26 7.70 -10.24
N SER A 40 -4.65 7.71 -11.44
CA SER A 40 -3.40 8.42 -11.79
C SER A 40 -2.44 8.66 -10.62
N LEU A 41 -1.95 7.56 -10.07
CA LEU A 41 -1.15 7.54 -8.85
C LEU A 41 0.28 8.02 -9.16
N ASP A 42 0.75 9.06 -8.47
CA ASP A 42 2.17 9.40 -8.48
C ASP A 42 2.96 8.28 -7.80
N ILE A 43 4.06 7.86 -8.43
CA ILE A 43 4.82 6.72 -7.94
C ILE A 43 5.48 7.00 -6.59
N ASN A 44 5.87 8.24 -6.30
CA ASN A 44 6.50 8.59 -5.03
C ASN A 44 5.47 8.57 -3.90
N ASP A 45 4.28 9.12 -4.15
CA ASP A 45 3.19 9.10 -3.18
C ASP A 45 2.78 7.65 -2.86
N PHE A 46 2.78 6.77 -3.87
CA PHE A 46 2.55 5.34 -3.67
C PHE A 46 3.64 4.66 -2.84
N LEU A 47 4.91 4.95 -3.11
CA LEU A 47 6.03 4.36 -2.37
C LEU A 47 6.04 4.80 -0.91
N GLN A 48 5.73 6.07 -0.65
CA GLN A 48 5.56 6.60 0.69
C GLN A 48 4.42 5.89 1.43
N ALA A 49 3.25 5.79 0.80
CA ALA A 49 2.10 5.07 1.33
C ALA A 49 2.41 3.58 1.58
N THR A 50 3.16 2.95 0.68
CA THR A 50 3.60 1.55 0.82
C THR A 50 4.45 1.37 2.08
N TRP A 51 5.41 2.27 2.31
CA TRP A 51 6.24 2.25 3.51
C TRP A 51 5.39 2.37 4.78
N GLU A 52 4.45 3.30 4.79
CA GLU A 52 3.53 3.48 5.91
C GLU A 52 2.65 2.26 6.14
N VAL A 53 2.08 1.66 5.10
CA VAL A 53 1.27 0.44 5.23
C VAL A 53 2.08 -0.66 5.91
N TYR A 54 3.30 -0.94 5.45
CA TYR A 54 4.10 -2.05 5.97
C TYR A 54 4.75 -1.77 7.34
N THR A 55 4.84 -0.50 7.76
CA THR A 55 5.41 -0.13 9.08
C THR A 55 4.36 0.20 10.15
N SER A 56 3.12 0.50 9.76
CA SER A 56 2.03 0.88 10.68
C SER A 56 0.94 -0.17 10.85
N THR A 57 0.98 -1.26 10.08
CA THR A 57 0.04 -2.39 10.19
C THR A 57 0.74 -3.66 10.65
N ILE A 58 0.06 -4.49 11.43
CA ILE A 58 0.53 -5.85 11.74
C ILE A 58 0.39 -6.76 10.52
N ASP A 59 1.17 -7.83 10.46
CA ASP A 59 1.26 -8.70 9.26
C ASP A 59 -0.07 -9.35 8.85
N ASP A 60 -0.92 -9.67 9.83
CA ASP A 60 -2.23 -10.27 9.61
C ASP A 60 -3.30 -9.27 9.13
N ASP A 61 -3.03 -7.96 9.21
CA ASP A 61 -3.93 -6.93 8.67
C ASP A 61 -3.67 -6.74 7.16
N ARG A 62 -4.24 -7.67 6.39
CA ARG A 62 -4.03 -7.77 4.95
C ARG A 62 -4.70 -6.69 4.12
N GLY A 63 -5.63 -5.92 4.67
CA GLY A 63 -6.51 -5.04 3.89
C GLY A 63 -5.76 -4.03 3.01
N LEU A 64 -4.85 -3.24 3.58
CA LEU A 64 -4.04 -2.29 2.82
C LEU A 64 -2.87 -2.96 2.08
N ARG A 65 -2.26 -3.99 2.68
CA ARG A 65 -1.12 -4.72 2.09
C ARG A 65 -1.50 -5.39 0.78
N ASP A 66 -2.68 -6.00 0.71
CA ASP A 66 -3.18 -6.64 -0.51
C ASP A 66 -3.41 -5.60 -1.62
N VAL A 67 -3.84 -4.37 -1.29
CA VAL A 67 -3.98 -3.29 -2.28
C VAL A 67 -2.63 -2.85 -2.82
N VAL A 68 -1.61 -2.73 -1.96
CA VAL A 68 -0.24 -2.40 -2.40
C VAL A 68 0.27 -3.47 -3.37
N VAL A 69 0.14 -4.73 -3.01
CA VAL A 69 0.62 -5.86 -3.83
C VAL A 69 -0.13 -5.94 -5.15
N GLU A 70 -1.46 -5.79 -5.14
CA GLU A 70 -2.28 -5.76 -6.36
C GLU A 70 -1.88 -4.59 -7.27
N THR A 71 -1.58 -3.41 -6.70
CA THR A 71 -1.17 -2.22 -7.45
C THR A 71 0.19 -2.43 -8.11
N LEU A 72 1.17 -2.99 -7.40
CA LEU A 72 2.47 -3.36 -7.96
C LEU A 72 2.35 -4.44 -9.04
N TYR A 73 1.49 -5.44 -8.83
CA TYR A 73 1.24 -6.50 -9.80
C TYR A 73 0.64 -5.96 -11.10
N LYS A 74 -0.34 -5.05 -11.01
CA LYS A 74 -0.96 -4.39 -12.17
C LYS A 74 0.00 -3.46 -12.90
N ASN A 75 0.93 -2.85 -12.16
CA ASN A 75 1.93 -1.93 -12.69
C ASN A 75 3.34 -2.54 -12.63
N SER A 76 3.50 -3.78 -13.09
CA SER A 76 4.78 -4.51 -12.98
C SER A 76 5.97 -3.77 -13.63
N GLN A 77 5.72 -2.91 -14.61
CA GLN A 77 6.72 -2.03 -15.23
C GLN A 77 7.35 -1.02 -14.25
N TRP A 78 6.71 -0.75 -13.10
CA TRP A 78 7.30 0.09 -12.06
C TRP A 78 8.51 -0.57 -11.40
N LEU A 79 8.58 -1.90 -11.42
CA LEU A 79 9.74 -2.65 -10.92
C LEU A 79 10.97 -2.43 -11.80
N ASP A 80 10.91 -1.71 -12.92
CA ASP A 80 12.09 -1.29 -13.69
C ASP A 80 12.79 -0.06 -13.12
N LYS A 81 12.12 0.67 -12.23
CA LYS A 81 12.64 1.87 -11.58
C LYS A 81 13.40 1.52 -10.30
N GLU A 82 14.54 2.16 -10.10
CA GLU A 82 15.44 1.88 -8.97
C GLU A 82 14.76 2.16 -7.63
N GLU A 83 14.04 3.29 -7.53
CA GLU A 83 13.39 3.73 -6.30
C GLU A 83 12.32 2.72 -5.83
N VAL A 84 11.61 2.10 -6.77
CA VAL A 84 10.61 1.07 -6.47
C VAL A 84 11.30 -0.21 -6.01
N ARG A 85 12.39 -0.61 -6.67
CA ARG A 85 13.17 -1.79 -6.28
C ARG A 85 13.74 -1.64 -4.88
N ASP A 86 14.19 -0.45 -4.52
CA ASP A 86 14.77 -0.18 -3.20
C ASP A 86 13.73 -0.31 -2.09
N VAL A 87 12.52 0.23 -2.29
CA VAL A 87 11.42 0.06 -1.34
C VAL A 87 11.01 -1.40 -1.22
N VAL A 88 10.85 -2.11 -2.34
CA VAL A 88 10.49 -3.54 -2.34
C VAL A 88 11.53 -4.36 -1.58
N LYS A 89 12.83 -4.15 -1.85
CA LYS A 89 13.93 -4.83 -1.16
C LYS A 89 14.03 -4.44 0.32
N GLY A 90 13.79 -3.18 0.65
CA GLY A 90 13.85 -2.66 2.02
C GLY A 90 12.73 -3.21 2.91
N LEU A 91 11.59 -3.55 2.32
CA LEU A 91 10.43 -4.13 3.00
C LEU A 91 10.37 -5.64 2.73
N GLY A 92 11.08 -6.43 3.55
CA GLY A 92 11.13 -7.89 3.39
C GLY A 92 9.75 -8.57 3.33
N ALA A 93 8.79 -8.09 4.14
CA ALA A 93 7.40 -8.58 4.11
C ALA A 93 6.69 -8.27 2.79
N LEU A 94 6.93 -7.10 2.17
CA LEU A 94 6.40 -6.76 0.85
C LEU A 94 6.98 -7.66 -0.23
N THR A 95 8.30 -7.91 -0.19
CA THR A 95 8.93 -8.87 -1.12
C THR A 95 8.28 -10.25 -1.02
N TYR A 96 8.08 -10.76 0.21
CA TYR A 96 7.42 -12.03 0.44
C TYR A 96 5.99 -12.04 -0.12
N ASP A 97 5.18 -11.05 0.24
CA ASP A 97 3.78 -10.94 -0.20
C ASP A 97 3.67 -10.89 -1.73
N LEU A 98 4.54 -10.11 -2.38
CA LEU A 98 4.56 -9.97 -3.84
C LEU A 98 4.90 -11.30 -4.52
N ILE A 99 5.85 -12.07 -4.00
CA ILE A 99 6.19 -13.41 -4.53
C ILE A 99 5.01 -14.38 -4.39
N ILE A 100 4.36 -14.41 -3.22
CA ILE A 100 3.18 -15.27 -2.99
C ILE A 100 2.05 -14.88 -3.95
N TYR A 101 1.80 -13.59 -4.14
CA TYR A 101 0.77 -13.11 -5.04
C TYR A 101 1.07 -13.44 -6.51
N LEU A 102 2.30 -13.26 -6.96
CA LEU A 102 2.75 -13.61 -8.33
C LEU A 102 2.54 -15.10 -8.62
N ARG A 103 2.88 -15.98 -7.65
CA ARG A 103 2.67 -17.43 -7.75
C ARG A 103 1.20 -17.79 -7.89
N GLN A 104 0.31 -17.13 -7.16
CA GLN A 104 -1.13 -17.40 -7.21
C GLN A 104 -1.78 -16.94 -8.54
N HIS A 105 -1.20 -15.94 -9.19
CA HIS A 105 -1.74 -15.37 -10.44
C HIS A 105 -1.02 -15.87 -11.72
N GLY A 106 -0.19 -16.91 -11.61
CA GLY A 106 0.40 -17.59 -12.77
C GLY A 106 1.47 -16.79 -13.52
N ARG A 107 2.14 -15.85 -12.84
CA ARG A 107 3.29 -15.10 -13.40
C ARG A 107 4.64 -15.73 -13.05
N PHE A 108 4.64 -17.02 -12.71
CA PHE A 108 5.80 -17.84 -12.42
C PHE A 108 5.55 -19.28 -12.88
#